data_AF-A0A4Y4KBQ6-F1
#
_entry.id   AF-A0A4Y4KBQ6-F1
#
_cell.length_a   1.000
_cell.length_b   1.000
_cell.length_c   1.000
_cell.angle_alpha   90.00
_cell.angle_beta   90.00
_cell.angle_gamma   90.00
#
_symmetry.space_group_name_H-M   'P 1'
#
loop_
_entity.id
_entity.type
_entity.pdbx_description
1 polymer ?
#
loop_
_entity_poly.entity_id
_entity_poly.type
_entity_poly.pdbx_seq_one_letter_code
_entity_poly.pdbx_strand_id
1 'polypeptide(L)'
;MGTVRDAGHVQIVFGSTTAVGQEFPSKGFVQGANQPLGGGPEEDDWLGYAVAAGTSPTGYPFLVIGVPGEDGAGGVDMGLIGYVYGTDFKAASVRQNSTGVWGEAEPYDRFGASIAATDRFFAVGAPGESIGTVAFAGGVQAFRPSINSNGIPDPLFGMGQGRVPAPDSAAQTDDRHGSALAMAPYPRTYAGISLGSSPSALYVGVPYGPAGGHAVHAFPWNTASGGAPTQTWRPGEGGIPAGGAAFGAAVR
;
A
#
# COMPACT_ATOMS: atom_id res chain seq x y z
N MET A 1 7.58 -23.65 -15.12
CA MET A 1 8.92 -23.07 -14.94
C MET A 1 9.87 -23.93 -15.74
N GLY A 2 10.34 -23.44 -16.88
CA GLY A 2 11.19 -24.21 -17.79
C GLY A 2 12.60 -24.41 -17.23
N THR A 3 13.61 -24.34 -18.09
CA THR A 3 15.03 -24.44 -17.72
C THR A 3 15.68 -23.09 -17.36
N VAL A 4 14.90 -22.01 -17.28
CA VAL A 4 15.42 -20.66 -17.04
C VAL A 4 15.73 -20.52 -15.55
N ARG A 5 17.00 -20.29 -15.23
CA ARG A 5 17.50 -20.13 -13.86
C ARG A 5 16.86 -18.91 -13.21
N ASP A 6 16.36 -19.07 -11.99
CA ASP A 6 15.92 -17.96 -11.14
C ASP A 6 14.84 -17.02 -11.74
N ALA A 7 14.12 -17.48 -12.76
CA ALA A 7 13.01 -16.73 -13.38
C ALA A 7 11.83 -16.45 -12.41
N GLY A 8 11.62 -17.31 -11.40
CA GLY A 8 10.64 -17.07 -10.33
C GLY A 8 9.16 -17.36 -10.66
N HIS A 9 8.37 -17.66 -9.62
CA HIS A 9 6.95 -18.03 -9.73
C HIS A 9 6.19 -17.55 -8.50
N VAL A 10 4.99 -16.99 -8.70
CA VAL A 10 4.08 -16.65 -7.60
C VAL A 10 2.82 -17.49 -7.68
N GLN A 11 2.40 -18.04 -6.55
CA GLN A 11 1.19 -18.84 -6.43
C GLN A 11 0.23 -18.23 -5.40
N ILE A 12 -1.02 -18.09 -5.79
CA ILE A 12 -2.14 -17.86 -4.86
C ILE A 12 -2.72 -19.22 -4.48
N VAL A 13 -2.57 -19.57 -3.21
CA VAL A 13 -3.19 -20.76 -2.61
C VAL A 13 -4.41 -20.31 -1.81
N PHE A 14 -5.58 -20.78 -2.23
CA PHE A 14 -6.84 -20.38 -1.60
C PHE A 14 -7.08 -21.17 -0.31
N GLY A 15 -7.63 -20.49 0.69
CA GLY A 15 -8.13 -21.09 1.92
C GLY A 15 -9.65 -21.15 1.96
N SER A 16 -10.15 -21.99 2.86
CA SER A 16 -11.54 -22.07 3.30
C SER A 16 -11.59 -21.91 4.82
N THR A 17 -12.79 -22.01 5.40
CA THR A 17 -12.96 -22.07 6.85
C THR A 17 -12.42 -23.36 7.48
N THR A 18 -12.08 -24.36 6.66
CA THR A 18 -11.68 -25.70 7.10
C THR A 18 -10.25 -26.09 6.72
N ALA A 19 -9.71 -25.58 5.61
CA ALA A 19 -8.36 -25.92 5.15
C ALA A 19 -7.73 -24.84 4.24
N VAL A 20 -6.40 -24.87 4.09
CA VAL A 20 -5.67 -24.10 3.06
C VAL A 20 -5.19 -25.05 1.97
N GLY A 21 -5.44 -24.70 0.70
CA GLY A 21 -4.86 -25.38 -0.46
C GLY A 21 -5.48 -26.73 -0.85
N GLN A 22 -6.60 -27.11 -0.25
CA GLN A 22 -7.22 -28.43 -0.49
C GLN A 22 -8.54 -28.36 -1.27
N GLU A 23 -9.24 -27.23 -1.23
CA GLU A 23 -10.63 -27.15 -1.70
C GLU A 23 -10.77 -26.41 -3.03
N PHE A 24 -9.84 -25.52 -3.36
CA PHE A 24 -9.89 -24.71 -4.58
C PHE A 24 -8.56 -24.78 -5.34
N PRO A 25 -8.59 -24.81 -6.68
CA PRO A 25 -7.38 -24.80 -7.49
C PRO A 25 -6.61 -23.49 -7.29
N SER A 26 -5.31 -23.61 -7.03
CA SER A 26 -4.43 -22.44 -6.93
C SER A 26 -4.30 -21.69 -8.26
N LYS A 27 -3.98 -20.39 -8.19
CA LYS A 27 -3.64 -19.57 -9.36
C LYS A 27 -2.15 -19.25 -9.37
N GLY A 28 -1.43 -19.67 -10.42
CA GLY A 28 -0.02 -19.34 -10.62
C GLY A 28 0.18 -18.14 -11.54
N PHE A 29 1.29 -17.43 -11.34
CA PHE A 29 1.76 -16.31 -12.15
C PHE A 29 3.24 -16.51 -12.49
N VAL A 30 3.55 -16.27 -13.76
CA VAL A 30 4.88 -16.31 -14.37
C VAL A 30 4.95 -15.21 -15.43
N GLN A 31 6.14 -14.78 -15.84
CA GLN A 31 6.30 -13.94 -17.04
C GLN A 31 6.03 -14.75 -18.32
N GLY A 32 5.76 -14.03 -19.40
CA GLY A 32 5.60 -14.58 -20.74
C GLY A 32 4.70 -13.73 -21.63
N ALA A 33 4.93 -13.78 -22.93
CA ALA A 33 4.21 -12.98 -23.92
C ALA A 33 2.67 -13.17 -23.90
N ASN A 34 2.20 -14.35 -23.47
CA ASN A 34 0.78 -14.66 -23.31
C ASN A 34 0.33 -14.70 -21.85
N GLN A 35 1.16 -14.20 -20.93
CA GLN A 35 0.89 -14.16 -19.51
C GLN A 35 0.46 -12.76 -19.08
N PRO A 36 -0.36 -12.65 -18.02
CA PRO A 36 -0.86 -11.36 -17.57
C PRO A 36 0.24 -10.35 -17.16
N LEU A 37 1.43 -10.85 -16.80
CA LEU A 37 2.58 -10.03 -16.39
C LEU A 37 3.46 -9.58 -17.55
N GLY A 38 3.21 -10.05 -18.77
CA GLY A 38 4.05 -9.76 -19.94
C GLY A 38 5.48 -10.27 -19.78
N GLY A 39 6.40 -9.68 -20.56
CA GLY A 39 7.82 -10.05 -20.58
C GLY A 39 8.08 -11.46 -21.10
N GLY A 40 9.31 -11.93 -20.93
CA GLY A 40 9.71 -13.32 -21.09
C GLY A 40 10.54 -13.73 -19.88
N PRO A 41 10.45 -14.99 -19.40
CA PRO A 41 11.32 -15.44 -18.33
C PRO A 41 12.78 -15.45 -18.81
N GLU A 42 13.60 -14.66 -18.15
CA GLU A 42 15.03 -14.50 -18.34
C GLU A 42 15.76 -15.01 -17.09
N GLU A 43 17.07 -15.23 -17.22
CA GLU A 43 17.86 -15.65 -16.07
C GLU A 43 17.91 -14.52 -15.05
N ASP A 44 17.70 -14.85 -13.78
CA ASP A 44 17.81 -13.90 -12.65
C ASP A 44 16.70 -12.82 -12.56
N ASP A 45 15.56 -12.98 -13.24
CA ASP A 45 14.41 -12.06 -13.12
C ASP A 45 13.82 -11.97 -11.71
N TRP A 46 13.93 -13.07 -10.97
CA TRP A 46 13.44 -13.21 -9.60
C TRP A 46 11.95 -12.85 -9.45
N LEU A 47 11.08 -13.30 -10.36
CA LEU A 47 9.64 -13.08 -10.20
C LEU A 47 9.15 -13.59 -8.84
N GLY A 48 8.51 -12.68 -8.09
CA GLY A 48 8.06 -12.95 -6.73
C GLY A 48 9.09 -12.64 -5.64
N TYR A 49 10.20 -11.97 -5.97
CA TYR A 49 11.22 -11.52 -5.00
C TYR A 49 10.60 -10.74 -3.83
N ALA A 50 9.62 -9.90 -4.14
CA ALA A 50 8.76 -9.26 -3.15
C ALA A 50 7.29 -9.43 -3.57
N VAL A 51 6.41 -9.60 -2.58
CA VAL A 51 4.96 -9.65 -2.79
C VAL A 51 4.22 -8.88 -1.71
N ALA A 52 3.13 -8.22 -2.09
CA ALA A 52 2.16 -7.69 -1.13
C ALA A 52 0.75 -7.84 -1.69
N ALA A 53 -0.20 -8.24 -0.84
CA ALA A 53 -1.59 -8.42 -1.23
C ALA A 53 -2.52 -7.68 -0.28
N GLY A 54 -3.71 -7.35 -0.76
CA GLY A 54 -4.72 -6.66 0.03
C GLY A 54 -6.07 -6.63 -0.65
N THR A 55 -6.99 -5.89 -0.04
CA THR A 55 -8.29 -5.58 -0.64
C THR A 55 -8.40 -4.06 -0.70
N SER A 56 -8.69 -3.51 -1.88
CA SER A 56 -8.80 -2.07 -2.09
C SER A 56 -9.96 -1.47 -1.26
N PRO A 57 -10.07 -0.13 -1.14
CA PRO A 57 -11.20 0.50 -0.45
C PRO A 57 -12.54 0.23 -1.14
N THR A 58 -12.51 -0.14 -2.42
CA THR A 58 -13.68 -0.49 -3.23
C THR A 58 -13.99 -1.98 -3.21
N GLY A 59 -13.29 -2.78 -2.40
CA GLY A 59 -13.57 -4.19 -2.19
C GLY A 59 -12.94 -5.14 -3.20
N TYR A 60 -12.05 -4.66 -4.07
CA TYR A 60 -11.37 -5.52 -5.05
C TYR A 60 -10.07 -6.08 -4.45
N PRO A 61 -9.86 -7.41 -4.46
CA PRO A 61 -8.58 -7.97 -4.06
C PRO A 61 -7.49 -7.56 -5.06
N PHE A 62 -6.27 -7.41 -4.57
CA PHE A 62 -5.10 -7.17 -5.39
C PHE A 62 -3.87 -7.89 -4.83
N LEU A 63 -2.90 -8.14 -5.72
CA LEU A 63 -1.59 -8.70 -5.45
C LEU A 63 -0.57 -7.94 -6.29
N VAL A 64 0.47 -7.43 -5.64
CA VAL A 64 1.62 -6.80 -6.29
C VAL A 64 2.78 -7.78 -6.22
N ILE A 65 3.42 -8.03 -7.36
CA ILE A 65 4.51 -8.99 -7.54
C ILE A 65 5.72 -8.23 -8.05
N GLY A 66 6.83 -8.28 -7.33
CA GLY A 66 8.10 -7.71 -7.77
C GLY A 66 8.86 -8.66 -8.69
N VAL A 67 9.46 -8.11 -9.74
CA VAL A 67 10.37 -8.79 -10.65
C VAL A 67 11.60 -7.88 -10.84
N PRO A 68 12.42 -7.69 -9.80
CA PRO A 68 13.49 -6.69 -9.81
C PRO A 68 14.63 -7.00 -10.78
N GLY A 69 14.81 -8.25 -11.22
CA GLY A 69 15.83 -8.62 -12.19
C GLY A 69 15.41 -8.42 -13.65
N GLU A 70 14.14 -8.09 -13.91
CA GLU A 70 13.63 -7.97 -15.28
C GLU A 70 14.39 -6.90 -16.09
N ASP A 71 14.83 -7.30 -17.27
CA ASP A 71 15.47 -6.41 -18.25
C ASP A 71 14.46 -5.50 -18.95
N GLY A 72 14.94 -4.40 -19.53
CA GLY A 72 14.12 -3.51 -20.32
C GLY A 72 14.87 -2.92 -21.51
N ALA A 73 14.20 -2.09 -22.30
CA ALA A 73 14.83 -1.48 -23.46
C ALA A 73 16.03 -0.58 -23.11
N GLY A 74 16.12 -0.13 -21.85
CA GLY A 74 17.21 0.72 -21.34
C GLY A 74 18.40 -0.03 -20.76
N GLY A 75 18.31 -1.36 -20.55
CA GLY A 75 19.38 -2.17 -19.99
C GLY A 75 18.88 -3.32 -19.11
N VAL A 76 19.78 -3.79 -18.25
CA VAL A 76 19.57 -4.99 -17.42
C VAL A 76 19.08 -4.66 -16.01
N ASP A 77 18.41 -5.61 -15.34
CA ASP A 77 18.00 -5.50 -13.93
C ASP A 77 17.22 -4.19 -13.61
N MET A 78 16.48 -3.65 -14.59
CA MET A 78 15.72 -2.40 -14.40
C MET A 78 14.52 -2.66 -13.48
N GLY A 79 13.96 -3.86 -13.59
CA GLY A 79 12.86 -4.36 -12.79
C GLY A 79 11.48 -3.93 -13.29
N LEU A 80 10.47 -4.65 -12.82
CA LEU A 80 9.07 -4.29 -12.95
C LEU A 80 8.26 -4.76 -11.73
N ILE A 81 7.01 -4.30 -11.65
CA ILE A 81 5.98 -4.97 -10.86
C ILE A 81 4.84 -5.48 -11.73
N GLY A 82 4.31 -6.64 -11.35
CA GLY A 82 3.00 -7.12 -11.76
C GLY A 82 1.93 -6.70 -10.77
N TYR A 83 0.95 -5.90 -11.18
CA TYR A 83 -0.22 -5.56 -10.39
C TYR A 83 -1.42 -6.42 -10.83
N VAL A 84 -1.71 -7.47 -10.08
CA VAL A 84 -2.86 -8.35 -10.28
C VAL A 84 -4.04 -7.85 -9.45
N TYR A 85 -5.24 -7.80 -10.02
CA TYR A 85 -6.43 -7.27 -9.35
C TYR A 85 -7.71 -7.95 -9.79
N GLY A 86 -8.72 -7.84 -8.93
CA GLY A 86 -10.04 -8.43 -9.15
C GLY A 86 -10.05 -9.95 -8.92
N THR A 87 -11.26 -10.53 -8.97
CA THR A 87 -11.46 -11.98 -8.86
C THR A 87 -11.25 -12.70 -10.20
N ASP A 88 -11.16 -11.95 -11.30
CA ASP A 88 -10.80 -12.42 -12.64
C ASP A 88 -9.28 -12.42 -12.89
N PHE A 89 -8.46 -12.00 -11.90
CA PHE A 89 -7.00 -11.96 -11.97
C PHE A 89 -6.46 -11.19 -13.18
N LYS A 90 -7.10 -10.07 -13.51
CA LYS A 90 -6.51 -9.11 -14.46
C LYS A 90 -5.17 -8.64 -13.93
N ALA A 91 -4.25 -8.32 -14.82
CA ALA A 91 -2.95 -7.80 -14.42
C ALA A 91 -2.49 -6.65 -15.32
N ALA A 92 -1.61 -5.84 -14.75
CA ALA A 92 -0.88 -4.79 -15.44
C ALA A 92 0.58 -4.86 -15.04
N SER A 93 1.48 -4.68 -16.00
CA SER A 93 2.91 -4.56 -15.76
C SER A 93 3.28 -3.09 -15.61
N VAL A 94 4.08 -2.76 -14.62
CA VAL A 94 4.48 -1.38 -14.32
C VAL A 94 5.99 -1.31 -14.16
N ARG A 95 6.60 -0.33 -14.81
CA ARG A 95 8.03 0.01 -14.75
C ARG A 95 8.18 1.47 -14.32
N GLN A 96 9.38 1.91 -13.94
CA GLN A 96 9.61 3.31 -13.54
C GLN A 96 9.31 4.30 -14.66
N ASN A 97 9.60 3.93 -15.92
CA ASN A 97 9.25 4.72 -17.10
C ASN A 97 7.77 4.62 -17.54
N SER A 98 6.90 3.97 -16.76
CA SER A 98 5.46 3.96 -17.05
C SER A 98 4.85 5.35 -16.82
N THR A 99 3.87 5.73 -17.64
CA THR A 99 3.31 7.09 -17.60
C THR A 99 2.80 7.48 -16.20
N GLY A 100 3.41 8.52 -15.61
CA GLY A 100 3.06 9.08 -14.31
C GLY A 100 3.79 8.43 -13.12
N VAL A 101 4.55 7.36 -13.35
CA VAL A 101 5.51 6.83 -12.38
C VAL A 101 6.73 7.76 -12.36
N TRP A 102 7.34 7.94 -11.19
CA TRP A 102 8.47 8.85 -11.03
C TRP A 102 9.79 8.11 -11.22
N GLY A 103 10.79 8.84 -11.70
CA GLY A 103 12.06 8.30 -12.15
C GLY A 103 11.98 7.88 -13.62
N GLU A 104 13.13 7.76 -14.23
CA GLU A 104 13.26 6.97 -15.46
C GLU A 104 13.61 5.54 -15.06
N ALA A 105 13.52 4.61 -15.99
CA ALA A 105 14.05 3.27 -15.75
C ALA A 105 15.52 3.27 -16.22
N GLU A 106 16.43 2.94 -15.32
CA GLU A 106 17.88 2.84 -15.53
C GLU A 106 18.35 1.40 -15.25
N PRO A 107 19.50 0.98 -15.81
CA PRO A 107 20.08 -0.31 -15.49
C PRO A 107 20.32 -0.46 -13.98
N TYR A 108 19.94 -1.61 -13.43
CA TYR A 108 20.12 -1.98 -12.02
C TYR A 108 19.26 -1.21 -11.00
N ASP A 109 18.26 -0.43 -11.41
CA ASP A 109 17.32 0.22 -10.48
C ASP A 109 16.56 -0.78 -9.61
N ARG A 110 16.31 -1.97 -10.17
CA ARG A 110 15.65 -3.10 -9.51
C ARG A 110 14.30 -2.71 -8.95
N PHE A 111 13.51 -1.98 -9.75
CA PHE A 111 12.15 -1.63 -9.38
C PHE A 111 11.35 -2.90 -9.05
N GLY A 112 10.68 -2.91 -7.89
CA GLY A 112 10.01 -4.11 -7.39
C GLY A 112 10.82 -4.92 -6.39
N ALA A 113 12.04 -4.50 -6.03
CA ALA A 113 12.88 -5.21 -5.05
C ALA A 113 12.28 -5.26 -3.64
N SER A 114 11.41 -4.31 -3.30
CA SER A 114 10.68 -4.32 -2.04
C SER A 114 9.26 -3.78 -2.25
N ILE A 115 8.29 -4.33 -1.54
CA ILE A 115 6.89 -3.95 -1.66
C ILE A 115 6.23 -3.96 -0.28
N ALA A 116 5.45 -2.93 0.02
CA ALA A 116 4.56 -2.92 1.16
C ALA A 116 3.18 -2.38 0.76
N ALA A 117 2.11 -2.94 1.32
CA ALA A 117 0.76 -2.55 0.97
C ALA A 117 -0.16 -2.43 2.19
N THR A 118 -1.14 -1.56 2.05
CA THR A 118 -2.36 -1.48 2.84
C THR A 118 -3.55 -1.56 1.90
N ASP A 119 -4.75 -1.52 2.45
CA ASP A 119 -5.98 -1.45 1.70
C ASP A 119 -6.24 -0.09 1.01
N ARG A 120 -5.38 0.92 1.19
CA ARG A 120 -5.48 2.22 0.49
C ARG A 120 -4.32 2.52 -0.44
N PHE A 121 -3.12 2.03 -0.11
CA PHE A 121 -1.89 2.39 -0.80
C PHE A 121 -0.97 1.18 -0.84
N PHE A 122 -0.09 1.15 -1.84
CA PHE A 122 1.09 0.32 -1.80
C PHE A 122 2.30 1.12 -2.24
N ALA A 123 3.48 0.69 -1.83
CA ALA A 123 4.75 1.29 -2.17
C ALA A 123 5.70 0.22 -2.72
N VAL A 124 6.55 0.64 -3.64
CA VAL A 124 7.50 -0.20 -4.37
C VAL A 124 8.87 0.47 -4.30
N GLY A 125 9.90 -0.29 -3.90
CA GLY A 125 11.27 0.18 -3.88
C GLY A 125 11.98 -0.02 -5.22
N ALA A 126 12.84 0.93 -5.57
CA ALA A 126 13.90 0.85 -6.58
C ALA A 126 15.23 1.19 -5.90
N PRO A 127 15.84 0.26 -5.16
CA PRO A 127 17.04 0.53 -4.39
C PRO A 127 18.25 0.92 -5.26
N GLY A 128 18.21 0.65 -6.57
CA GLY A 128 19.28 1.05 -7.48
C GLY A 128 19.14 2.45 -8.08
N GLU A 129 17.99 3.10 -7.90
CA GLU A 129 17.69 4.41 -8.51
C GLU A 129 18.79 5.44 -8.25
N SER A 130 19.16 6.19 -9.28
CA SER A 130 20.03 7.35 -9.14
C SER A 130 19.26 8.63 -8.82
N ILE A 131 19.75 9.45 -7.89
CA ILE A 131 19.20 10.79 -7.63
C ILE A 131 20.14 11.85 -8.19
N GLY A 132 19.81 12.38 -9.38
CA GLY A 132 20.69 13.29 -10.09
C GLY A 132 21.98 12.57 -10.49
N THR A 133 23.12 12.98 -9.94
CA THR A 133 24.43 12.33 -10.17
C THR A 133 24.82 11.34 -9.08
N VAL A 134 23.96 11.12 -8.08
CA VAL A 134 24.22 10.23 -6.95
C VAL A 134 23.73 8.83 -7.30
N ALA A 135 24.65 7.99 -7.77
CA ALA A 135 24.35 6.61 -8.19
C ALA A 135 23.88 5.74 -7.03
N PHE A 136 22.89 4.87 -7.26
CA PHE A 136 22.39 3.89 -6.28
C PHE A 136 21.94 4.51 -4.94
N ALA A 137 21.48 5.75 -4.97
CA ALA A 137 20.89 6.41 -3.80
C ALA A 137 19.57 5.76 -3.41
N GLY A 138 18.84 5.22 -4.38
CA GLY A 138 17.60 4.49 -4.23
C GLY A 138 16.36 5.38 -4.16
N GLY A 139 15.21 4.75 -4.43
CA GLY A 139 13.92 5.40 -4.53
C GLY A 139 12.75 4.52 -4.09
N VAL A 140 11.62 5.17 -3.84
CA VAL A 140 10.34 4.54 -3.51
C VAL A 140 9.23 5.20 -4.30
N GLN A 141 8.40 4.39 -4.95
CA GLN A 141 7.18 4.82 -5.62
C GLN A 141 5.94 4.36 -4.86
N ALA A 142 5.01 5.27 -4.60
CA ALA A 142 3.71 4.98 -4.01
C ALA A 142 2.58 5.01 -5.05
N PHE A 143 1.57 4.17 -4.83
CA PHE A 143 0.42 3.98 -5.72
C PHE A 143 -0.88 3.81 -4.91
N ARG A 144 -2.02 4.09 -5.54
CA ARG A 144 -3.32 3.58 -5.09
C ARG A 144 -3.59 2.20 -5.74
N PRO A 145 -4.21 1.26 -5.02
CA PRO A 145 -4.63 -0.04 -5.57
C PRO A 145 -5.92 0.11 -6.41
N SER A 146 -5.85 0.92 -7.45
CA SER A 146 -6.92 1.19 -8.41
C SER A 146 -6.33 1.46 -9.78
N ILE A 147 -6.90 0.86 -10.83
CA ILE A 147 -6.44 1.07 -12.21
C ILE A 147 -6.87 2.45 -12.72
N ASN A 148 -5.93 3.20 -13.30
CA ASN A 148 -6.17 4.48 -13.94
C ASN A 148 -6.43 4.34 -15.45
N SER A 149 -6.58 5.47 -16.16
CA SER A 149 -6.83 5.50 -17.61
C SER A 149 -5.71 4.92 -18.47
N ASN A 150 -4.50 4.81 -17.94
CA ASN A 150 -3.34 4.21 -18.63
C ASN A 150 -3.28 2.69 -18.44
N GLY A 151 -4.24 2.09 -17.72
CA GLY A 151 -4.29 0.66 -17.47
C GLY A 151 -3.33 0.16 -16.39
N ILE A 152 -2.70 1.05 -15.63
CA ILE A 152 -1.81 0.74 -14.50
C ILE A 152 -2.44 1.17 -13.17
N PRO A 153 -2.01 0.64 -12.01
CA PRO A 153 -2.35 1.22 -10.72
C PRO A 153 -1.98 2.71 -10.66
N ASP A 154 -2.84 3.53 -10.07
CA ASP A 154 -2.73 4.99 -10.03
C ASP A 154 -1.47 5.45 -9.26
N PRO A 155 -0.44 6.00 -9.94
CA PRO A 155 0.75 6.50 -9.28
C PRO A 155 0.42 7.73 -8.43
N LEU A 156 0.95 7.77 -7.20
CA LEU A 156 0.79 8.90 -6.30
C LEU A 156 1.99 9.81 -6.35
N PHE A 157 3.15 9.22 -6.07
CA PHE A 157 4.39 9.96 -5.90
C PHE A 157 5.59 9.02 -5.90
N GLY A 158 6.75 9.52 -6.31
CA GLY A 158 8.04 8.89 -6.05
C GLY A 158 8.96 9.75 -5.20
N MET A 159 9.96 9.14 -4.58
CA MET A 159 10.94 9.85 -3.76
C MET A 159 12.22 9.04 -3.56
N GLY A 160 13.37 9.73 -3.60
CA GLY A 160 14.57 9.32 -2.90
C GLY A 160 14.62 9.91 -1.48
N GLN A 161 15.79 9.86 -0.85
CA GLN A 161 16.03 10.56 0.42
C GLN A 161 15.73 12.07 0.31
N GLY A 162 15.28 12.66 1.42
CA GLY A 162 15.12 14.11 1.54
C GLY A 162 13.76 14.70 1.17
N ARG A 163 12.79 13.88 0.75
CA ARG A 163 11.43 14.39 0.52
C ARG A 163 10.71 14.81 1.81
N VAL A 164 10.96 14.12 2.92
CA VAL A 164 10.38 14.45 4.23
C VAL A 164 11.48 15.10 5.06
N PRO A 165 11.21 16.20 5.80
CA PRO A 165 12.19 16.80 6.69
C PRO A 165 12.72 15.77 7.68
N ALA A 166 13.98 15.40 7.53
CA ALA A 166 14.69 14.46 8.37
C ALA A 166 16.13 14.93 8.58
N PRO A 167 16.80 14.52 9.67
CA PRO A 167 18.21 14.89 9.92
C PRO A 167 19.15 14.40 8.82
N ASP A 168 18.78 13.28 8.18
CA ASP A 168 19.48 12.68 7.04
C ASP A 168 18.58 12.76 5.81
N SER A 169 18.75 13.83 5.04
CA SER A 169 17.91 14.18 3.89
C SER A 169 18.70 14.27 2.59
N ALA A 170 20.01 14.06 2.63
CA ALA A 170 20.82 14.02 1.42
C ALA A 170 20.79 12.59 0.85
N ALA A 171 20.90 12.49 -0.47
CA ALA A 171 21.17 11.22 -1.12
C ALA A 171 22.69 11.01 -1.14
N GLN A 172 23.16 9.84 -0.74
CA GLN A 172 24.55 9.41 -0.95
C GLN A 172 24.62 8.20 -1.89
N THR A 173 25.79 8.03 -2.50
CA THR A 173 26.06 6.87 -3.34
C THR A 173 25.89 5.60 -2.51
N ASP A 174 25.18 4.62 -3.07
CA ASP A 174 24.90 3.32 -2.44
C ASP A 174 24.06 3.35 -1.14
N ASP A 175 23.33 4.43 -0.87
CA ASP A 175 22.36 4.45 0.23
C ASP A 175 21.21 3.45 0.03
N ARG A 176 20.88 3.17 -1.23
CA ARG A 176 19.87 2.20 -1.64
C ARG A 176 18.55 2.35 -0.89
N HIS A 177 18.10 3.60 -0.75
CA HIS A 177 16.80 3.93 -0.18
C HIS A 177 15.70 3.10 -0.84
N GLY A 178 14.75 2.60 -0.04
CA GLY A 178 13.73 1.68 -0.53
C GLY A 178 14.17 0.21 -0.64
N SER A 179 15.36 -0.18 -0.17
CA SER A 179 15.77 -1.60 -0.08
C SER A 179 14.81 -2.46 0.73
N ALA A 180 14.12 -1.89 1.72
CA ALA A 180 13.08 -2.55 2.49
C ALA A 180 11.95 -1.57 2.77
N LEU A 181 10.71 -2.07 2.75
CA LEU A 181 9.51 -1.28 3.00
C LEU A 181 8.61 -1.96 4.01
N ALA A 182 7.98 -1.16 4.86
CA ALA A 182 6.87 -1.54 5.70
C ALA A 182 5.80 -0.45 5.61
N MET A 183 4.54 -0.87 5.60
CA MET A 183 3.41 0.05 5.59
C MET A 183 2.41 -0.40 6.63
N ALA A 184 2.03 0.52 7.52
CA ALA A 184 1.00 0.29 8.51
C ALA A 184 -0.22 1.16 8.16
N PRO A 185 -1.44 0.62 8.29
CA PRO A 185 -2.64 1.43 8.12
C PRO A 185 -2.68 2.52 9.21
N TYR A 186 -2.91 3.77 8.80
CA TYR A 186 -3.15 4.83 9.76
C TYR A 186 -4.54 4.65 10.40
N PRO A 187 -4.67 4.68 11.74
CA PRO A 187 -5.95 4.53 12.41
C PRO A 187 -6.97 5.57 11.93
N ARG A 188 -8.14 5.11 11.49
CA ARG A 188 -9.23 6.01 11.11
C ARG A 188 -10.03 6.41 12.33
N THR A 189 -10.08 7.71 12.62
CA THR A 189 -11.02 8.27 13.59
C THR A 189 -12.35 8.50 12.88
N TYR A 190 -13.36 7.68 13.16
CA TYR A 190 -14.69 7.86 12.58
C TYR A 190 -15.55 8.70 13.52
N ALA A 191 -15.50 10.02 13.34
CA ALA A 191 -16.37 10.94 14.07
C ALA A 191 -17.74 11.07 13.41
N GLY A 192 -18.80 11.12 14.22
CA GLY A 192 -20.17 11.37 13.77
C GLY A 192 -20.88 10.17 13.14
N ILE A 193 -20.33 8.96 13.29
CA ILE A 193 -21.03 7.72 12.91
C ILE A 193 -22.27 7.47 13.78
N SER A 194 -22.30 8.05 14.97
CA SER A 194 -23.51 8.20 15.76
C SER A 194 -23.66 9.65 16.20
N LEU A 195 -24.89 10.13 16.17
CA LEU A 195 -25.27 11.48 16.61
C LEU A 195 -26.44 11.34 17.59
N GLY A 196 -26.40 12.11 18.67
CA GLY A 196 -27.54 12.34 19.54
C GLY A 196 -27.67 13.84 19.83
N SER A 197 -28.74 14.26 20.47
CA SER A 197 -28.93 15.68 20.75
C SER A 197 -29.69 15.93 22.04
N SER A 198 -29.47 17.11 22.59
CA SER A 198 -30.29 17.72 23.63
C SER A 198 -30.63 19.16 23.22
N PRO A 199 -31.52 19.86 23.95
CA PRO A 199 -31.80 21.27 23.69
C PRO A 199 -30.55 22.17 23.74
N SER A 200 -29.48 21.75 24.42
CA SER A 200 -28.26 22.55 24.61
C SER A 200 -27.07 22.09 23.77
N ALA A 201 -27.04 20.86 23.24
CA ALA A 201 -25.88 20.35 22.52
C ALA A 201 -26.20 19.25 21.48
N LEU A 202 -25.32 19.15 20.49
CA LEU A 202 -25.13 17.98 19.64
C LEU A 202 -24.09 17.06 20.27
N TYR A 203 -24.41 15.78 20.36
CA TYR A 203 -23.48 14.73 20.78
C TYR A 203 -22.96 13.98 19.56
N VAL A 204 -21.64 13.88 19.43
CA VAL A 204 -20.94 13.28 18.29
C VAL A 204 -20.13 12.09 18.80
N GLY A 205 -20.50 10.88 18.37
CA GLY A 205 -19.80 9.66 18.71
C GLY A 205 -18.56 9.43 17.84
N VAL A 206 -17.49 8.96 18.46
CA VAL A 206 -16.20 8.61 17.83
C VAL A 206 -15.80 7.19 18.26
N PRO A 207 -16.48 6.14 17.78
CA PRO A 207 -16.28 4.77 18.27
C PRO A 207 -15.10 4.02 17.68
N TYR A 208 -14.50 4.51 16.60
CA TYR A 208 -13.43 3.83 15.90
C TYR A 208 -12.25 4.77 15.73
N GLY A 209 -11.05 4.22 15.85
CA GLY A 209 -9.77 4.95 15.87
C GLY A 209 -8.78 4.24 16.79
N PRO A 210 -7.64 4.87 17.15
CA PRO A 210 -6.84 4.39 18.27
C PRO A 210 -7.73 4.30 19.52
N ALA A 211 -7.55 3.28 20.37
CA ALA A 211 -8.42 3.06 21.53
C ALA A 211 -8.49 4.28 22.48
N GLY A 212 -7.40 5.06 22.61
CA GLY A 212 -7.38 6.31 23.37
C GLY A 212 -8.19 7.47 22.73
N GLY A 213 -8.56 7.33 21.46
CA GLY A 213 -9.38 8.28 20.70
C GLY A 213 -10.89 8.02 20.81
N HIS A 214 -11.32 6.89 21.38
CA HIS A 214 -12.75 6.56 21.49
C HIS A 214 -13.45 7.54 22.43
N ALA A 215 -14.51 8.21 21.95
CA ALA A 215 -15.18 9.24 22.73
C ALA A 215 -16.62 9.52 22.29
N VAL A 216 -17.35 10.25 23.14
CA VAL A 216 -18.53 11.03 22.75
C VAL A 216 -18.21 12.49 23.07
N HIS A 217 -18.42 13.39 22.11
CA HIS A 217 -18.18 14.83 22.26
C HIS A 217 -19.49 15.60 22.29
N ALA A 218 -19.66 16.53 23.23
CA ALA A 218 -20.77 17.47 23.24
C ALA A 218 -20.36 18.83 22.67
N PHE A 219 -21.07 19.28 21.65
CA PHE A 219 -20.91 20.60 21.05
C PHE A 219 -22.18 21.42 21.29
N PRO A 220 -22.11 22.58 21.96
CA PRO A 220 -23.23 23.52 21.98
C PRO A 220 -23.67 23.85 20.55
N TRP A 221 -24.97 24.10 20.35
CA TRP A 221 -25.52 24.40 19.01
C TRP A 221 -24.91 25.64 18.35
N ASN A 222 -24.37 26.56 19.15
CA ASN A 222 -23.68 27.76 18.69
C ASN A 222 -22.15 27.58 18.55
N THR A 223 -21.63 26.35 18.56
CA THR A 223 -20.20 26.11 18.36
C THR A 223 -19.80 26.53 16.95
N ALA A 224 -18.85 27.46 16.84
CA ALA A 224 -18.32 27.89 15.55
C ALA A 224 -17.56 26.76 14.85
N SER A 225 -17.38 26.87 13.53
CA SER A 225 -16.52 25.94 12.78
C SER A 225 -15.11 25.90 13.37
N GLY A 226 -14.61 24.69 13.63
CA GLY A 226 -13.33 24.48 14.32
C GLY A 226 -13.36 24.64 15.84
N GLY A 227 -14.53 24.91 16.43
CA GLY A 227 -14.71 25.00 17.88
C GLY A 227 -14.57 23.65 18.58
N ALA A 228 -14.08 23.68 19.83
CA ALA A 228 -13.89 22.50 20.66
C ALA A 228 -15.19 22.06 21.36
N PRO A 229 -15.34 20.77 21.69
CA PRO A 229 -16.48 20.31 22.49
C PRO A 229 -16.39 20.83 23.92
N THR A 230 -17.54 21.13 24.53
CA THR A 230 -17.60 21.56 25.94
C THR A 230 -17.51 20.38 26.91
N GLN A 231 -17.81 19.17 26.43
CA GLN A 231 -17.67 17.95 27.22
C GLN A 231 -17.22 16.79 26.34
N THR A 232 -16.37 15.93 26.89
CA THR A 232 -15.92 14.70 26.26
C THR A 232 -16.05 13.56 27.26
N TRP A 233 -16.69 12.47 26.85
CA TRP A 233 -16.74 11.22 27.61
C TRP A 233 -15.84 10.19 26.95
N ARG A 234 -15.04 9.48 27.75
CA ARG A 234 -14.11 8.44 27.28
C ARG A 234 -14.26 7.16 28.12
N PRO A 235 -13.98 5.98 27.55
CA PRO A 235 -13.81 4.76 28.32
C PRO A 235 -12.74 4.92 29.40
N GLY A 236 -13.01 4.44 30.62
CA GLY A 236 -12.07 4.49 31.74
C GLY A 236 -12.03 5.82 32.52
N GLU A 237 -12.81 6.82 32.11
CA GLU A 237 -12.87 8.13 32.77
C GLU A 237 -14.25 8.38 33.41
N GLY A 238 -14.29 9.17 34.49
CA GLY A 238 -15.56 9.65 35.06
C GLY A 238 -16.54 8.54 35.49
N GLY A 239 -16.04 7.36 35.84
CA GLY A 239 -16.85 6.18 36.20
C GLY A 239 -17.32 5.34 35.01
N ILE A 240 -16.94 5.71 33.77
CA ILE A 240 -17.19 4.90 32.58
C ILE A 240 -16.21 3.72 32.59
N PRO A 241 -16.68 2.47 32.41
CA PRO A 241 -15.79 1.31 32.35
C PRO A 241 -14.69 1.45 31.29
N ALA A 242 -13.49 1.01 31.63
CA ALA A 242 -12.40 0.86 30.67
C ALA A 242 -12.67 -0.37 29.79
N GLY A 243 -12.25 -0.30 28.53
CA GLY A 243 -12.46 -1.38 27.56
C GLY A 243 -13.79 -1.26 26.81
N GLY A 244 -13.68 -1.27 25.49
CA GLY A 244 -14.82 -1.15 24.57
C GLY A 244 -14.30 -0.89 23.17
N ALA A 245 -14.52 -1.85 22.26
CA ALA A 245 -14.07 -1.74 20.88
C ALA A 245 -14.78 -0.63 20.08
N ALA A 246 -15.88 -0.08 20.61
CA ALA A 246 -16.77 0.83 19.90
C ALA A 246 -17.53 1.82 20.82
N PHE A 247 -16.88 2.43 21.82
CA PHE A 247 -17.55 3.40 22.71
C PHE A 247 -18.01 4.64 21.93
N GLY A 248 -19.28 5.01 22.04
CA GLY A 248 -19.88 6.05 21.20
C GLY A 248 -20.38 5.54 19.84
N ALA A 249 -20.55 4.22 19.66
CA ALA A 249 -21.16 3.65 18.46
C ALA A 249 -22.68 3.84 18.41
N ALA A 250 -23.27 4.13 19.56
CA ALA A 250 -24.62 4.65 19.68
C ALA A 250 -24.59 5.80 20.69
N VAL A 251 -25.20 6.91 20.32
CA VAL A 251 -25.44 8.06 21.18
C VAL A 251 -26.93 8.36 21.05
N ARG A 252 -27.62 8.51 22.18
CA ARG A 252 -29.06 8.73 22.26
C ARG A 252 -29.34 9.86 23.24
#